data_AF-A0A6A3EMK2-F1
#
_entry.id   AF-A0A6A3EMK2-F1
#
_cell.length_a   1.000
_cell.length_b   1.000
_cell.length_c   1.000
_cell.angle_alpha   90.00
_cell.angle_beta   90.00
_cell.angle_gamma   90.00
#
_symmetry.space_group_name_H-M   'P 1'
#
loop_
_entity.id
_entity.type
_entity.pdbx_description
1 polymer ?
#
loop_
_entity_poly.entity_id
_entity_poly.type
_entity_poly.pdbx_seq_one_letter_code
_entity_poly.pdbx_strand_id
1 'polypeptide(L)' 'MGFMPSHHGPCEAWIDDTRVFLSDDCRRDYTGYPAKIPVDYSSCSGDCTFTFYWLALHEPNWQVHKQCARIVNGRR' A
#
# COMPACT_ATOMS: atom_id res chain seq x y z
N MET A 1 7.92 -3.41 4.02
CA MET A 1 7.91 -3.79 2.59
C MET A 1 8.62 -2.72 1.80
N GLY A 2 9.30 -3.06 0.71
CA GLY A 2 9.91 -2.09 -0.21
C GLY A 2 9.70 -2.53 -1.66
N PHE A 3 9.83 -1.61 -2.61
CA PHE A 3 9.58 -1.87 -4.02
C PHE A 3 10.85 -2.29 -4.74
N MET A 4 10.81 -3.42 -5.43
CA MET A 4 11.96 -3.92 -6.20
C MET A 4 12.26 -2.99 -7.38
N PRO A 5 13.55 -2.73 -7.71
CA PRO A 5 13.92 -1.76 -8.75
C PRO A 5 13.30 -1.99 -10.13
N SER A 6 13.08 -3.25 -10.53
CA SER A 6 12.46 -3.56 -11.83
C SER A 6 10.95 -3.52 -11.81
N HIS A 7 10.30 -3.47 -10.65
CA HIS A 7 8.86 -3.70 -10.50
C HIS A 7 8.09 -2.37 -10.49
N HIS A 8 8.21 -1.60 -11.56
CA HIS A 8 7.45 -0.37 -11.72
C HIS A 8 5.95 -0.63 -11.84
N GLY A 9 5.15 0.29 -11.33
CA GLY A 9 3.71 0.27 -11.46
C GLY A 9 2.97 0.81 -10.23
N PRO A 10 1.64 0.93 -10.34
CA PRO A 10 0.84 1.66 -9.39
C PRO A 10 0.68 0.90 -8.08
N CYS A 11 0.47 1.64 -7.01
CA CYS A 11 0.05 1.06 -5.75
C CYS A 11 -0.96 1.96 -5.04
N GLU A 12 -1.82 1.34 -4.25
CA GLU A 12 -2.86 2.02 -3.50
C GLU A 12 -3.07 1.37 -2.14
N ALA A 13 -3.56 2.16 -1.20
CA ALA A 13 -3.91 1.69 0.12
C ALA A 13 -5.34 2.08 0.46
N TRP A 14 -5.99 1.19 1.20
CA TRP A 14 -7.37 1.26 1.60
C TRP A 14 -7.49 1.00 3.09
N ILE A 15 -8.41 1.71 3.72
CA ILE A 15 -8.93 1.41 5.05
C ILE A 15 -10.40 1.08 4.85
N ASP A 16 -10.75 -0.18 5.08
CA ASP A 16 -12.05 -0.75 4.70
C ASP A 16 -12.38 -0.40 3.24
N ASP A 17 -13.46 0.35 3.01
CA ASP A 17 -13.92 0.76 1.68
C ASP A 17 -13.40 2.15 1.24
N THR A 18 -12.53 2.78 2.03
CA THR A 18 -11.99 4.12 1.75
C THR A 18 -10.56 4.04 1.23
N ARG A 19 -10.31 4.51 0.00
CA ARG A 19 -8.95 4.66 -0.52
C ARG A 19 -8.27 5.84 0.18
N VAL A 20 -7.16 5.56 0.85
CA VAL A 20 -6.40 6.52 1.65
C VAL A 20 -5.04 6.85 1.04
N PHE A 21 -4.64 6.13 0.00
CA PHE A 21 -3.38 6.35 -0.70
C PHE A 21 -3.46 5.87 -2.16
N LEU A 22 -2.79 6.58 -3.07
CA LEU A 22 -2.58 6.19 -4.47
C LEU A 22 -1.27 6.80 -4.98
N SER A 23 -0.51 6.02 -5.74
CA SER A 23 0.58 6.49 -6.60
C SER A 23 0.61 5.65 -7.88
N ASP A 24 0.89 6.30 -9.01
CA ASP A 24 0.96 5.66 -10.33
C ASP A 24 2.24 4.84 -10.52
N ASP A 25 3.30 5.13 -9.75
CA ASP A 25 4.55 4.39 -9.76
C ASP A 25 5.23 4.42 -8.38
N CYS A 26 4.91 3.44 -7.56
CA CYS A 26 5.39 3.41 -6.19
C CYS A 26 6.88 3.08 -6.07
N ARG A 27 7.44 2.38 -7.06
CA ARG A 27 8.88 2.20 -7.12
C ARG A 27 9.55 3.56 -7.33
N ARG A 28 9.06 4.41 -8.23
CA ARG A 28 9.61 5.75 -8.47
C ARG A 28 9.46 6.66 -7.25
N ASP A 29 8.28 6.70 -6.66
CA ASP A 29 7.95 7.69 -5.63
C ASP A 29 8.50 7.32 -4.24
N TYR A 30 8.68 6.02 -3.95
CA TYR A 30 9.10 5.51 -2.65
C TYR A 30 10.31 4.59 -2.76
N THR A 31 11.50 5.17 -2.67
CA THR A 31 12.77 4.46 -2.93
C THR A 31 13.40 3.79 -1.71
N GLY A 32 12.86 4.04 -0.51
CA GLY A 32 13.40 3.51 0.74
C GLY A 32 13.13 2.01 0.97
N TYR A 33 13.93 1.39 1.84
CA TYR A 33 13.74 0.01 2.30
C TYR A 33 13.86 -0.08 3.83
N PRO A 34 12.74 -0.22 4.57
CA PRO A 34 11.36 -0.29 4.07
C PRO A 34 10.87 1.03 3.47
N ALA A 35 9.95 0.95 2.50
CA ALA A 35 9.29 2.12 1.92
C ALA A 35 8.40 2.79 2.97
N LYS A 36 8.40 4.13 2.99
CA LYS A 36 7.58 4.93 3.90
C LYS A 36 6.45 5.59 3.12
N ILE A 37 5.26 4.99 3.19
CA ILE A 37 4.07 5.47 2.49
C ILE A 37 3.23 6.30 3.48
N PRO A 38 2.88 7.56 3.16
CA PRO A 38 2.03 8.36 4.01
C PRO A 38 0.58 7.85 3.89
N VAL A 39 0.08 7.26 4.96
CA VAL A 39 -1.30 6.77 5.05
C VAL A 39 -2.03 7.62 6.09
N ASP A 40 -3.16 8.23 5.69
CA ASP A 40 -4.09 8.84 6.63
C ASP A 40 -5.01 7.76 7.21
N TYR A 41 -4.95 7.59 8.54
CA TYR A 41 -5.77 6.63 9.28
C TYR A 41 -7.05 7.25 9.85
N SER A 42 -7.33 8.53 9.56
CA SER A 42 -8.48 9.26 10.10
C SER A 42 -9.84 8.64 9.73
N SER A 43 -9.91 7.89 8.63
CA SER A 43 -11.13 7.19 8.20
C SER A 43 -11.46 5.96 9.05
N CYS A 44 -10.52 5.47 9.86
CA CYS A 44 -10.75 4.30 10.70
C CYS A 44 -11.50 4.67 11.99
N SER A 45 -12.65 4.03 12.23
CA SER A 45 -13.41 4.13 13.48
C SER A 45 -13.71 2.75 14.05
N GLY A 46 -12.92 2.33 15.05
CA GLY A 46 -13.05 1.02 15.69
C GLY A 46 -12.18 -0.06 15.04
N ASP A 47 -12.80 -1.17 14.63
CA ASP A 47 -12.14 -2.30 13.97
C ASP A 47 -12.08 -2.10 12.46
N CYS A 48 -10.92 -1.72 11.94
CA CYS A 48 -10.71 -1.48 10.51
C CYS A 48 -9.67 -2.44 9.92
N THR A 49 -9.79 -2.70 8.63
CA THR A 49 -8.80 -3.45 7.84
C THR A 49 -8.04 -2.52 6.93
N PHE A 50 -6.74 -2.44 7.13
CA PHE A 50 -5.82 -1.86 6.16
C PHE A 50 -5.55 -2.86 5.04
N THR A 51 -5.73 -2.45 3.79
CA THR A 51 -5.38 -3.23 2.60
C THR A 51 -4.46 -2.42 1.71
N PHE A 52 -3.37 -3.03 1.28
CA PHE A 52 -2.41 -2.44 0.35
C PHE A 52 -2.29 -3.28 -0.90
N TYR A 53 -2.38 -2.65 -2.07
CA TYR A 53 -2.18 -3.26 -3.37
C TYR A 53 -1.00 -2.62 -4.08
N TRP A 54 -0.17 -3.42 -4.72
CA TRP A 54 0.85 -2.97 -5.66
C TRP A 54 0.82 -3.86 -6.89
N LEU A 55 0.73 -3.22 -8.06
CA LEU A 55 0.76 -3.88 -9.36
C LEU A 55 2.14 -3.63 -9.98
N ALA A 56 2.94 -4.68 -10.13
CA ALA A 56 4.17 -4.60 -10.90
C ALA A 56 3.88 -4.96 -12.36
N LEU A 57 4.15 -4.01 -13.25
CA LEU A 57 3.75 -4.04 -14.67
C LEU A 57 4.94 -4.26 -15.63
N HIS A 58 6.06 -4.75 -15.11
CA HIS A 58 7.29 -4.95 -15.88
C HIS A 58 7.20 -6.11 -16.90
N GLU A 59 6.18 -6.96 -16.79
CA GLU A 59 5.90 -8.08 -17.69
C GLU A 59 4.42 -8.06 -18.14
N PRO A 60 4.08 -8.70 -19.29
CA PRO A 60 2.69 -8.75 -19.76
C PRO A 60 1.72 -9.38 -18.77
N ASN A 61 2.19 -10.39 -18.02
CA ASN A 61 1.45 -10.95 -16.90
C ASN A 61 1.74 -10.11 -15.67
N TRP A 62 0.78 -9.27 -15.28
CA TRP A 62 0.96 -8.37 -14.14
C TRP A 62 1.12 -9.17 -12.85
N GLN A 63 2.06 -8.73 -12.01
CA GLN A 63 2.25 -9.32 -10.69
C GLN A 63 1.50 -8.46 -9.68
N VAL A 64 0.54 -9.09 -8.97
CA VAL A 64 -0.31 -8.42 -7.99
C VAL A 64 0.17 -8.75 -6.60
N HIS A 65 0.66 -7.76 -5.86
CA HIS A 65 1.03 -7.89 -4.46
C HIS A 65 -0.07 -7.27 -3.59
N LYS A 66 -0.71 -8.09 -2.76
CA LYS A 66 -1.74 -7.67 -1.81
C LYS A 66 -1.28 -7.97 -0.39
N GLN A 67 -1.40 -6.99 0.50
CA GLN A 67 -1.20 -7.18 1.94
C GLN A 67 -2.41 -6.65 2.70
N CYS A 68 -2.90 -7.40 3.69
CA CYS A 68 -3.97 -6.98 4.58
C CYS A 68 -3.51 -7.05 6.04
N ALA A 69 -3.92 -6.08 6.85
CA ALA A 69 -3.65 -6.04 8.28
C ALA A 69 -4.81 -5.39 9.03
N ARG A 70 -5.11 -5.85 10.25
CA ARG A 70 -6.02 -5.14 11.15
C ARG A 70 -5.35 -3.89 11.70
N ILE A 71 -6.07 -2.77 11.72
CA ILE A 71 -5.63 -1.57 12.43
C ILE A 71 -6.05 -1.71 13.88
N VAL A 72 -5.06 -1.68 14.78
CA VAL A 72 -5.30 -1.70 16.23
C VAL A 72 -4.88 -0.36 16.81
N ASN A 73 -5.77 0.29 17.55
CA ASN A 73 -5.43 1.50 18.29
C ASN A 73 -4.54 1.09 19.46
N GLY A 74 -3.29 1.54 19.49
CA GLY A 74 -2.20 1.05 20.34
C GLY A 74 -2.34 1.32 21.84
N ARG A 75 -3.55 1.39 22.40
CA ARG A 75 -3.76 1.32 23.85
C ARG A 75 -3.50 -0.11 24.32
N ARG A 76 -2.26 -0.35 24.75
CA ARG A 76 -1.98 -1.35 25.77
C ARG A 76 -2.39 -0.81 27.13
#